data_AF-A0A7K4CGC7-F1
#
_entry.id   AF-A0A7K4CGC7-F1
#
_cell.length_a   1.000
_cell.length_b   1.000
_cell.length_c   1.000
_cell.angle_alpha   90.00
_cell.angle_beta   90.00
_cell.angle_gamma   90.00
#
_symmetry.space_group_name_H-M   'P 1'
#
loop_
_entity.id
_entity.type
_entity.pdbx_description
1 polymer ?
#
loop_
_entity_poly.entity_id
_entity_poly.type
_entity_poly.pdbx_seq_one_letter_code
_entity_poly.pdbx_strand_id
1 'polypeptide(L)'
;MDLKELTAPCGLDCFNCPFYLANDDEEIRRQVALRVQEFGLPLSYEKIYEKVACKGCRKRGGVPPFGTEPCKVFRCISSKGIESCADCSDFPCDNLHPYAEHASVLPHNIKVFNLALIRKIGVERWAKEKAKSVRETYFGAKWNI
;
A
#
# COMPACT_ATOMS: atom_id res chain seq x y z
N MET A 1 -15.76 -1.36 -9.01
CA MET A 1 -14.42 -1.61 -8.47
C MET A 1 -14.56 -2.56 -7.29
N ASP A 2 -13.86 -3.69 -7.30
CA ASP A 2 -13.87 -4.63 -6.17
C ASP A 2 -12.88 -4.14 -5.11
N LEU A 3 -13.40 -3.68 -3.97
CA LEU A 3 -12.60 -3.09 -2.89
C LEU A 3 -11.76 -4.16 -2.18
N LYS A 4 -12.24 -5.40 -2.10
CA LYS A 4 -11.49 -6.52 -1.51
C LYS A 4 -10.28 -6.86 -2.37
N GLU A 5 -10.45 -6.96 -3.68
CA GLU A 5 -9.36 -7.24 -4.63
C GLU A 5 -8.31 -6.11 -4.68
N LEU A 6 -8.72 -4.87 -4.44
CA LEU A 6 -7.80 -3.74 -4.34
C LEU A 6 -7.28 -3.47 -2.92
N THR A 7 -7.64 -4.33 -1.97
CA THR A 7 -7.04 -4.32 -0.63
C THR A 7 -5.90 -5.31 -0.59
N ALA A 8 -4.68 -4.79 -0.43
CA ALA A 8 -3.50 -5.61 -0.23
C ALA A 8 -3.67 -6.45 1.05
N PRO A 9 -3.19 -7.69 1.08
CA PRO A 9 -3.31 -8.55 2.27
C PRO A 9 -2.71 -7.97 3.56
N CYS A 10 -1.79 -7.01 3.45
CA CYS A 10 -1.19 -6.29 4.58
C CYS A 10 -2.00 -5.04 5.02
N GLY A 11 -3.22 -4.83 4.50
CA GLY A 11 -4.08 -3.71 4.87
C GLY A 11 -3.80 -2.41 4.12
N LEU A 12 -3.07 -2.45 3.00
CA LEU A 12 -2.90 -1.28 2.12
C LEU A 12 -4.03 -1.20 1.10
N ASP A 13 -4.51 0.02 0.87
CA ASP A 13 -5.59 0.38 -0.04
C ASP A 13 -5.04 0.79 -1.41
N CYS A 14 -5.02 -0.14 -2.38
CA CYS A 14 -4.55 0.18 -3.73
C CYS A 14 -5.42 1.26 -4.39
N PHE A 15 -6.72 1.30 -4.08
CA PHE A 15 -7.66 2.29 -4.61
C PHE A 15 -7.39 3.74 -4.13
N ASN A 16 -6.54 3.96 -3.11
CA ASN A 16 -6.03 5.30 -2.74
C ASN A 16 -4.51 5.43 -2.96
N CYS A 17 -3.88 4.45 -3.61
CA CYS A 17 -2.45 4.43 -3.83
C CYS A 17 -2.09 5.27 -5.08
N PRO A 18 -1.19 6.27 -4.98
CA PRO A 18 -0.81 7.08 -6.13
C PRO A 18 -0.28 6.29 -7.33
N PHE A 19 0.46 5.19 -7.10
CA PHE A 19 0.92 4.30 -8.18
C PHE A 19 -0.22 3.61 -8.94
N TYR A 20 -1.32 3.30 -8.27
CA TYR A 20 -2.49 2.69 -8.89
C TYR A 20 -3.35 3.75 -9.60
N LEU A 21 -3.53 4.92 -8.97
CA LEU A 21 -4.30 6.02 -9.57
C LEU A 21 -3.61 6.58 -10.84
N ALA A 22 -2.28 6.52 -10.91
CA ALA A 22 -1.49 6.90 -12.08
C ALA A 22 -1.78 6.10 -13.36
N ASN A 23 -2.57 5.02 -13.31
CA ASN A 23 -3.03 4.35 -14.54
C ASN A 23 -4.03 5.21 -15.32
N ASP A 24 -4.85 5.97 -14.61
CA ASP A 24 -6.00 6.71 -15.17
C ASP A 24 -5.84 8.23 -15.04
N ASP A 25 -4.80 8.71 -14.34
CA ASP A 25 -4.53 10.12 -14.09
C ASP A 25 -3.07 10.48 -14.41
N GLU A 26 -2.91 11.22 -15.49
CA GLU A 26 -1.62 11.68 -16.03
C GLU A 26 -0.89 12.64 -15.08
N GLU A 27 -1.61 13.49 -14.35
CA GLU A 27 -0.99 14.42 -13.41
C GLU A 27 -0.47 13.67 -12.20
N ILE A 28 -1.26 12.75 -11.63
CA ILE A 28 -0.80 11.85 -10.57
C ILE A 28 0.43 11.07 -11.04
N ARG A 29 0.44 10.58 -12.28
CA ARG A 29 1.57 9.84 -12.83
C ARG A 29 2.86 10.66 -12.85
N ARG A 30 2.81 11.93 -13.29
CA ARG A 30 3.95 12.85 -13.26
C ARG A 30 4.44 13.11 -11.83
N GLN A 31 3.52 13.41 -10.92
CA GLN A 31 3.85 13.67 -9.52
C GLN A 31 4.50 12.46 -8.82
N VAL A 32 4.00 11.26 -9.09
CA VAL A 32 4.59 10.03 -8.54
C VAL A 32 5.98 9.76 -9.14
N ALA A 33 6.16 9.98 -10.45
CA ALA A 33 7.46 9.82 -11.08
C ALA A 33 8.51 10.77 -10.49
N LEU A 34 8.15 12.04 -10.26
CA LEU A 34 9.02 13.02 -9.59
C LEU A 34 9.41 12.57 -8.18
N ARG A 35 8.45 12.14 -7.36
CA ARG A 35 8.75 11.64 -6.00
C ARG A 35 9.65 10.41 -6.00
N VAL A 36 9.45 9.49 -6.94
CA VAL A 36 10.29 8.28 -7.04
C VAL A 36 11.72 8.62 -7.47
N GLN A 37 11.91 9.68 -8.25
CA GLN A 37 13.24 10.16 -8.62
C GLN A 37 14.07 10.58 -7.38
N GLU A 38 13.41 11.08 -6.34
CA GLU A 38 14.04 11.43 -5.06
C GLU A 38 14.53 10.20 -4.27
N PHE A 39 14.13 8.98 -4.65
CA PHE A 39 14.57 7.75 -3.99
C PHE A 39 15.97 7.29 -4.45
N GLY A 40 16.62 8.02 -5.37
CA GLY A 40 17.99 7.73 -5.80
C GLY A 40 18.13 6.45 -6.62
N LEU A 41 17.05 5.99 -7.27
CA LEU A 41 17.10 4.83 -8.17
C LEU A 41 17.97 5.14 -9.40
N PRO A 42 18.74 4.17 -9.93
CA PRO A 42 19.58 4.35 -11.12
C PRO A 42 18.74 4.31 -12.41
N LEU A 43 17.68 5.11 -12.48
CA LEU A 43 16.75 5.22 -13.60
C LEU A 43 16.54 6.68 -13.97
N SER A 44 16.42 6.98 -15.26
CA SER A 44 16.01 8.31 -15.71
C SER A 44 14.53 8.56 -15.39
N TYR A 45 14.13 9.84 -15.37
CA TYR A 45 12.74 10.22 -15.16
C TYR A 45 11.79 9.52 -16.14
N GLU A 46 12.16 9.41 -17.42
CA GLU A 46 11.36 8.79 -18.47
C GLU A 46 11.13 7.30 -18.17
N LYS A 47 12.19 6.57 -17.77
CA LYS A 47 12.09 5.16 -17.38
C LYS A 47 11.26 4.96 -16.11
N ILE A 48 11.34 5.90 -15.16
CA ILE A 48 10.49 5.89 -13.97
C ILE A 48 9.03 6.10 -14.40
N TYR A 49 8.77 7.13 -15.19
CA TYR A 49 7.46 7.51 -15.69
C TYR A 49 6.74 6.36 -16.40
N GLU A 50 7.45 5.62 -17.26
CA GLU A 50 6.94 4.42 -17.93
C GLU A 50 6.51 3.32 -16.95
N LYS A 51 7.23 3.18 -15.82
CA LYS A 51 7.05 2.10 -14.83
C LYS A 51 6.12 2.43 -13.66
N VAL A 52 5.72 3.68 -13.49
CA VAL A 52 4.90 4.13 -12.34
C VAL A 52 3.52 3.45 -12.31
N ALA A 53 2.92 3.18 -13.47
CA ALA A 53 1.60 2.56 -13.58
C ALA A 53 1.55 1.16 -12.92
N CYS A 54 0.64 0.97 -11.96
CA CYS A 54 0.61 -0.23 -11.12
C CYS A 54 -0.75 -0.95 -11.17
N LYS A 55 -0.77 -2.25 -11.41
CA LYS A 55 -2.00 -3.07 -11.45
C LYS A 55 -2.59 -3.43 -10.07
N GLY A 56 -1.98 -2.97 -8.98
CA GLY A 56 -2.37 -3.31 -7.60
C GLY A 56 -1.64 -4.53 -7.03
N CYS A 57 -1.62 -4.66 -5.70
CA CYS A 57 -0.78 -5.62 -4.98
C CYS A 57 -1.09 -7.08 -5.35
N ARG A 58 -2.37 -7.48 -5.35
CA ARG A 58 -2.79 -8.85 -5.64
C ARG A 58 -2.49 -9.26 -7.08
N LYS A 59 -2.85 -8.41 -8.05
CA LYS A 59 -2.59 -8.65 -9.49
C LYS A 59 -1.10 -8.73 -9.84
N ARG A 60 -0.24 -8.14 -9.01
CA ARG A 60 1.22 -8.20 -9.17
C ARG A 60 1.88 -9.30 -8.33
N GLY A 61 1.11 -10.18 -7.70
CA GLY A 61 1.65 -11.23 -6.84
C GLY A 61 2.49 -10.68 -5.68
N GLY A 62 2.14 -9.51 -5.15
CA GLY A 62 2.86 -8.88 -4.04
C GLY A 62 4.17 -8.19 -4.39
N VAL A 63 4.54 -8.11 -5.68
CA VAL A 63 5.72 -7.39 -6.15
C VAL A 63 5.46 -5.88 -6.05
N PRO A 64 6.22 -5.12 -5.22
CA PRO A 64 6.03 -3.67 -5.08
C PRO A 64 6.46 -2.93 -6.36
N PRO A 65 6.00 -1.67 -6.60
CA PRO A 65 6.54 -0.84 -7.67
C PRO A 65 8.07 -0.80 -7.62
N PHE A 66 8.73 -0.96 -8.77
CA PHE A 66 10.19 -1.04 -8.90
C PHE A 66 10.88 -2.23 -8.20
N GLY A 67 10.13 -3.12 -7.54
CA GLY A 67 10.65 -4.40 -7.04
C GLY A 67 10.66 -5.49 -8.12
N THR A 68 11.49 -6.50 -7.92
CA THR A 68 11.60 -7.69 -8.77
C THR A 68 10.95 -8.92 -8.16
N GLU A 69 10.72 -8.93 -6.85
CA GLU A 69 10.20 -10.08 -6.11
C GLU A 69 9.03 -9.71 -5.18
N PRO A 70 8.17 -10.68 -4.82
CA PRO A 70 7.13 -10.48 -3.84
C PRO A 70 7.68 -10.06 -2.46
N CYS A 71 7.04 -9.10 -1.80
CA CYS A 71 7.46 -8.70 -0.47
C CYS A 71 7.26 -9.81 0.57
N LYS A 72 7.99 -9.72 1.71
CA LYS A 72 7.95 -10.73 2.78
C LYS A 72 6.54 -11.06 3.28
N VAL A 73 5.67 -10.05 3.38
CA VAL A 73 4.30 -10.22 3.87
C VAL A 73 3.48 -11.06 2.88
N PHE A 74 3.61 -10.78 1.58
CA PHE A 74 2.89 -11.52 0.55
C PHE A 74 3.37 -12.98 0.47
N ARG A 75 4.67 -13.24 0.61
CA ARG A 75 5.18 -14.62 0.69
C ARG A 75 4.60 -15.36 1.91
N CYS A 76 4.56 -14.70 3.06
CA CYS A 76 4.07 -15.29 4.31
C CYS A 76 2.58 -15.68 4.27
N ILE A 77 1.70 -14.82 3.74
CA ILE A 77 0.28 -15.16 3.64
C ILE A 77 0.05 -16.29 2.64
N SER A 78 0.81 -16.32 1.54
CA SER A 78 0.67 -17.32 0.49
C SER A 78 1.09 -18.69 1.00
N SER A 79 2.18 -18.77 1.77
CA SER A 79 2.58 -20.02 2.43
C SER A 79 1.58 -20.49 3.49
N LYS A 80 0.82 -19.58 4.10
CA LYS A 80 -0.22 -19.91 5.09
C LYS A 80 -1.58 -20.21 4.48
N GLY A 81 -1.78 -19.94 3.18
CA GLY A 81 -3.08 -20.11 2.51
C GLY A 81 -4.17 -19.18 3.05
N ILE A 82 -3.81 -17.99 3.54
CA ILE A 82 -4.77 -16.99 4.05
C ILE A 82 -4.83 -15.75 3.14
N GLU A 83 -5.99 -15.12 3.07
CA GLU A 83 -6.25 -14.00 2.16
C GLU A 83 -5.82 -12.64 2.71
N SER A 84 -5.75 -12.50 4.03
CA SER A 84 -5.46 -11.23 4.70
C SER A 84 -4.72 -11.47 6.01
N CYS A 85 -3.81 -10.56 6.35
CA CYS A 85 -3.19 -10.56 7.67
C CYS A 85 -4.22 -10.30 8.79
N ALA A 86 -5.39 -9.71 8.48
CA ALA A 86 -6.44 -9.49 9.46
C ALA A 86 -7.03 -10.81 10.00
N ASP A 87 -6.99 -11.87 9.19
CA ASP A 87 -7.48 -13.22 9.51
C ASP A 87 -6.38 -14.11 10.11
N CYS A 88 -5.15 -13.59 10.24
CA CYS A 88 -4.03 -14.36 10.76
C CYS A 88 -4.12 -14.48 12.30
N SER A 89 -3.95 -15.70 12.82
CA SER A 89 -3.86 -15.98 14.26
C SER A 89 -2.74 -15.19 14.94
N ASP A 90 -1.65 -14.96 14.21
CA ASP A 90 -0.43 -14.34 14.74
C ASP A 90 -0.45 -12.80 14.57
N PHE A 91 -1.56 -12.22 14.09
CA PHE A 91 -1.64 -10.77 13.93
C PHE A 91 -1.79 -10.06 15.28
N PRO A 92 -0.99 -9.02 15.57
CA PRO A 92 0.12 -8.47 14.76
C PRO A 92 1.45 -9.24 14.91
N CYS A 93 2.30 -9.22 13.87
CA CYS A 93 3.62 -9.89 13.88
C CYS A 93 4.73 -9.07 13.18
N ASP A 94 5.99 -9.53 13.29
CA ASP A 94 7.21 -8.87 12.78
C ASP A 94 7.23 -8.61 11.26
N ASN A 95 6.40 -9.33 10.50
CA ASN A 95 6.23 -9.05 9.08
C ASN A 95 5.57 -7.69 8.81
N LEU A 96 4.82 -7.16 9.78
CA LEU A 96 4.08 -5.90 9.69
C LEU A 96 4.79 -4.72 10.38
N HIS A 97 6.06 -4.89 10.76
CA HIS A 97 6.85 -3.84 11.39
C HIS A 97 6.78 -2.52 10.58
N PRO A 98 6.54 -1.35 11.23
CA PRO A 98 6.66 -0.05 10.57
C PRO A 98 8.11 0.25 10.17
N TYR A 99 8.31 1.05 9.13
CA TYR A 99 9.62 1.45 8.65
C TYR A 99 9.72 2.98 8.64
N ALA A 100 10.85 3.50 9.12
CA ALA A 100 11.15 4.94 9.06
C ALA A 100 11.61 5.37 7.66
N GLU A 101 12.22 4.45 6.91
CA GLU A 101 12.66 4.66 5.53
C GLU A 101 11.49 5.13 4.66
N HIS A 102 11.62 6.34 4.10
CA HIS A 102 10.60 7.02 3.30
C HIS A 102 9.21 7.08 3.96
N ALA A 103 9.12 7.11 5.30
CA ALA A 103 7.86 7.10 6.05
C ALA A 103 6.94 8.30 5.77
N SER A 104 7.49 9.42 5.28
CA SER A 104 6.74 10.59 4.83
C SER A 104 6.03 10.39 3.49
N VAL A 105 6.35 9.32 2.75
CA VAL A 105 5.82 9.06 1.39
C VAL A 105 5.18 7.67 1.29
N LEU A 106 5.81 6.65 1.87
CA LEU A 106 5.34 5.26 1.77
C LEU A 106 4.35 4.91 2.89
N PRO A 107 3.23 4.24 2.59
CA PRO A 107 2.16 3.97 3.56
C PRO A 107 2.46 2.77 4.46
N HIS A 108 3.72 2.41 4.69
CA HIS A 108 4.04 1.19 5.43
C HIS A 108 3.55 1.22 6.88
N ASN A 109 3.47 2.40 7.48
CA ASN A 109 3.15 2.54 8.90
C ASN A 109 1.64 2.53 9.19
N ILE A 110 0.77 2.61 8.18
CA ILE A 110 -0.69 2.49 8.36
C ILE A 110 -1.19 1.04 8.28
N LYS A 111 -0.34 0.08 7.88
CA LYS A 111 -0.72 -1.34 7.69
C LYS A 111 -1.42 -1.93 8.90
N VAL A 112 -0.78 -1.89 10.07
CA VAL A 112 -1.30 -2.52 11.30
C VAL A 112 -2.61 -1.86 11.74
N PHE A 113 -2.69 -0.52 11.67
CA PHE A 113 -3.90 0.21 12.02
C PHE A 113 -5.08 -0.15 11.09
N ASN A 114 -4.83 -0.21 9.78
CA ASN A 114 -5.83 -0.66 8.81
C ASN A 114 -6.26 -2.10 9.05
N LEU A 115 -5.33 -3.02 9.30
CA LEU A 115 -5.66 -4.42 9.58
C LEU A 115 -6.51 -4.57 10.85
N ALA A 116 -6.22 -3.80 11.90
CA ALA A 116 -7.04 -3.78 13.11
C ALA A 116 -8.46 -3.27 12.84
N LEU A 117 -8.61 -2.24 12.01
CA LEU A 117 -9.92 -1.77 11.57
C LEU A 117 -10.64 -2.82 10.72
N ILE A 118 -9.97 -3.42 9.73
CA ILE A 118 -10.53 -4.48 8.88
C ILE A 118 -11.04 -5.64 9.74
N ARG A 119 -10.27 -6.07 10.75
CA ARG A 119 -10.70 -7.12 11.69
C ARG A 119 -11.92 -6.72 12.53
N LYS A 120 -12.05 -5.43 12.86
CA LYS A 120 -13.14 -4.90 13.68
C LYS A 120 -14.45 -4.70 12.91
N ILE A 121 -14.38 -4.17 11.68
CA ILE A 121 -15.56 -3.70 10.95
C ILE A 121 -15.76 -4.34 9.56
N GLY A 122 -14.85 -5.23 9.15
CA GLY A 122 -14.83 -5.84 7.82
C GLY A 122 -14.19 -4.96 6.75
N VAL A 123 -13.65 -5.59 5.71
CA VAL A 123 -12.91 -4.92 4.63
C VAL A 123 -13.77 -3.91 3.86
N GLU A 124 -15.02 -4.23 3.57
CA GLU A 124 -15.91 -3.36 2.79
C GLU A 124 -16.21 -2.05 3.52
N ARG A 125 -16.56 -2.15 4.81
CA ARG A 125 -16.86 -0.97 5.62
C ARG A 125 -15.60 -0.13 5.87
N TRP A 126 -14.47 -0.78 6.17
CA TRP A 126 -13.19 -0.09 6.28
C TRP A 126 -12.82 0.66 4.99
N ALA A 127 -12.97 0.02 3.83
CA ALA A 127 -12.59 0.62 2.55
C ALA A 127 -13.42 1.88 2.24
N LYS A 128 -14.72 1.86 2.55
CA LYS A 128 -15.64 2.99 2.31
C LYS A 128 -15.51 4.12 3.34
N GLU A 129 -15.35 3.79 4.62
CA GLU A 129 -15.47 4.77 5.71
C GLU A 129 -14.11 5.23 6.26
N LYS A 130 -13.08 4.37 6.20
CA LYS A 130 -11.85 4.56 6.98
C LYS A 130 -10.57 4.66 6.14
N ALA A 131 -10.41 3.88 5.07
CA ALA A 131 -9.14 3.78 4.35
C ALA A 131 -8.54 5.14 3.95
N LYS A 132 -9.36 6.00 3.31
CA LYS A 132 -8.95 7.35 2.91
C LYS A 132 -8.60 8.24 4.11
N SER A 133 -9.47 8.28 5.14
CA SER A 133 -9.25 9.13 6.31
C SER A 133 -8.03 8.71 7.14
N VAL A 134 -7.74 7.42 7.25
CA VAL A 134 -6.50 6.92 7.88
C VAL A 134 -5.28 7.47 7.15
N ARG A 135 -5.29 7.41 5.82
CA ARG A 135 -4.18 7.88 4.97
C ARG A 135 -3.98 9.39 5.11
N GLU A 136 -5.04 10.17 4.99
CA GLU A 136 -5.00 11.64 5.13
C GLU A 136 -4.54 12.06 6.53
N THR A 137 -4.98 11.34 7.57
CA THR A 137 -4.52 11.59 8.94
C THR A 137 -3.03 11.33 9.06
N TYR A 138 -2.55 10.18 8.60
CA TYR A 138 -1.14 9.80 8.75
C TYR A 138 -0.18 10.76 8.01
N PHE A 139 -0.54 11.20 6.80
CA PHE A 139 0.34 12.04 5.98
C PHE A 139 0.13 13.55 6.14
N GLY A 140 -1.01 14.00 6.68
CA GLY A 140 -1.37 15.42 6.66
C GLY A 140 -1.91 16.02 7.95
N ALA A 141 -2.35 15.20 8.92
CA ALA A 141 -2.87 15.75 10.17
C ALA A 141 -1.74 16.17 11.11
N LYS A 142 -1.98 17.24 11.86
CA LYS A 142 -1.17 17.55 13.04
C LYS A 142 -1.61 16.68 14.20
N TRP A 143 -0.67 16.32 15.04
CA TRP A 143 -0.97 15.70 16.33
C TRP A 143 -1.89 16.62 17.13
N ASN A 144 -3.03 16.10 17.59
CA ASN A 144 -4.08 16.87 18.25
C ASN A 144 -4.09 16.52 19.75
N ILE A 145 -3.65 17.47 20.59
CA ILE A 145 -3.64 17.42 22.06
C ILE A 145 -4.17 18.74 22.63
#